data_AF-A0A0C2J9B5-F1
#
_entry.id   AF-A0A0C2J9B5-F1
#
_cell.length_a   1.000
_cell.length_b   1.000
_cell.length_c   1.000
_cell.angle_alpha   90.00
_cell.angle_beta   90.00
_cell.angle_gamma   90.00
#
_symmetry.space_group_name_H-M   'P 1'
#
loop_
_entity.id
_entity.type
_entity.pdbx_description
1 polymer ?
#
loop_
_entity_poly.entity_id
_entity_poly.type
_entity_poly.pdbx_seq_one_letter_code
_entity_poly.pdbx_strand_id
1 'polypeptide(L)'
;MEWTERCQASAQIIATTRNTPTKPLSGVLRQRPLCPYPQAVKCNSRLDINKASSWYSADPVLALPPLVGSLNGHTGTHTGRSDDDVHEGCEPRPPR
;
A
#
# COMPACT_ATOMS: atom_id res chain seq x y z
N MET A 1 6.50 -8.40 13.07
CA MET A 1 6.73 -7.71 14.36
C MET A 1 6.40 -6.24 14.24
N GLU A 2 6.90 -5.51 13.24
CA GLU A 2 6.65 -4.06 13.06
C GLU A 2 5.18 -3.62 13.21
N TRP A 3 4.24 -4.38 12.65
CA TRP A 3 2.81 -4.07 12.80
C TRP A 3 2.35 -4.14 14.26
N THR A 4 2.55 -5.27 14.94
CA THR A 4 2.00 -5.50 16.29
C THR A 4 2.80 -4.82 17.40
N GLU A 5 4.10 -4.63 17.24
CA GLU A 5 4.99 -4.14 18.30
C GLU A 5 5.32 -2.66 18.18
N ARG A 6 5.22 -2.11 16.95
CA ARG A 6 5.59 -0.71 16.65
C ARG A 6 4.48 0.05 15.96
N CYS A 7 3.29 -0.54 15.86
CA CYS A 7 2.12 0.08 15.24
C CYS A 7 2.40 0.53 13.79
N GLN A 8 3.36 -0.09 13.11
CA GLN A 8 3.77 0.30 11.77
C GLN A 8 3.23 -0.72 10.75
N ALA A 9 2.14 -0.35 10.09
CA ALA A 9 1.60 -1.12 8.98
C ALA A 9 2.58 -1.13 7.80
N SER A 10 2.82 -2.31 7.24
CA SER A 10 3.68 -2.45 6.06
C SER A 10 3.00 -1.86 4.84
N ALA A 11 3.64 -0.87 4.20
CA ALA A 11 3.17 -0.33 2.92
C ALA A 11 3.22 -1.37 1.78
N GLN A 12 4.12 -2.36 1.89
CA GLN A 12 4.25 -3.47 0.95
C GLN A 12 4.87 -4.70 1.62
N ILE A 13 4.57 -5.88 1.11
CA ILE A 13 5.20 -7.15 1.52
C ILE A 13 5.91 -7.74 0.29
N ILE A 14 7.21 -8.04 0.38
CA ILE A 14 7.95 -8.59 -0.76
C ILE A 14 7.77 -10.12 -0.84
N ALA A 15 7.02 -10.58 -1.84
CA ALA A 15 6.91 -11.99 -2.17
C ALA A 15 8.09 -12.42 -3.07
N THR A 16 8.64 -13.60 -2.80
CA THR A 16 9.81 -14.13 -3.50
C THR A 16 9.48 -15.49 -4.11
N THR A 17 9.72 -15.66 -5.42
CA THR A 17 9.74 -16.95 -6.09
C THR A 17 11.19 -17.46 -6.16
N ARG A 18 11.42 -18.72 -5.81
CA ARG A 18 12.72 -19.37 -5.91
C ARG A 18 12.92 -20.09 -7.25
N ASN A 19 14.17 -20.36 -7.62
CA ASN A 19 14.49 -21.13 -8.83
C ASN A 19 13.94 -22.56 -8.74
N THR A 20 13.93 -23.15 -7.54
CA THR A 20 13.28 -24.42 -7.24
C THR A 20 12.35 -24.24 -6.04
N PRO A 21 11.02 -24.43 -6.17
CA PRO A 21 10.06 -24.11 -5.11
C PRO A 21 10.35 -24.79 -3.76
N THR A 22 10.85 -26.02 -3.78
CA THR A 22 11.12 -26.83 -2.59
C THR A 22 12.56 -26.73 -2.07
N LYS A 23 13.47 -26.08 -2.80
CA LYS A 23 14.89 -25.93 -2.40
C LYS A 23 15.18 -24.49 -1.97
N PRO A 24 15.31 -24.21 -0.65
CA PRO A 24 15.43 -22.84 -0.17
C PRO A 24 16.69 -22.10 -0.63
N LEU A 25 17.76 -22.86 -0.85
CA LEU A 25 19.06 -22.34 -1.31
C LEU A 25 19.19 -22.26 -2.84
N SER A 26 18.12 -22.55 -3.59
CA SER A 26 18.17 -22.50 -5.06
C SER A 26 18.35 -21.09 -5.63
N GLY A 27 18.30 -20.06 -4.79
CA GLY A 27 18.34 -18.66 -5.19
C GLY A 27 16.97 -18.10 -5.55
N VAL A 28 16.95 -16.80 -5.85
CA VAL A 28 15.73 -16.03 -6.15
C VAL A 28 15.56 -15.94 -7.66
N LEU A 29 14.40 -16.39 -8.15
CA LEU A 29 14.02 -16.27 -9.56
C LEU A 29 13.44 -14.88 -9.86
N ARG A 30 12.51 -14.43 -9.00
CA ARG A 30 11.81 -13.14 -9.14
C ARG A 30 11.21 -12.71 -7.82
N GLN A 31 11.01 -11.41 -7.67
CA GLN A 31 10.33 -10.80 -6.52
C GLN A 31 9.22 -9.86 -6.98
N ARG A 32 8.11 -9.83 -6.23
CA ARG A 32 6.99 -8.92 -6.45
C ARG A 32 6.52 -8.33 -5.11
N PRO A 33 6.31 -7.02 -5.00
CA PRO A 33 5.59 -6.48 -3.86
C PRO A 33 4.12 -6.91 -3.94
N LEU A 34 3.57 -7.32 -2.80
CA LEU A 34 2.14 -7.47 -2.57
C LEU A 34 1.59 -6.11 -2.15
N CYS A 35 0.58 -5.66 -2.87
CA CYS A 35 -0.07 -4.38 -2.65
C CYS A 35 -1.22 -4.56 -1.64
N PRO A 36 -1.40 -3.63 -0.69
CA PRO A 36 -2.62 -3.56 0.10
C PRO A 36 -3.83 -3.34 -0.81
N TYR A 37 -4.93 -4.04 -0.56
CA TYR A 37 -6.17 -3.81 -1.30
C TYR A 37 -6.65 -2.36 -1.11
N PRO A 38 -7.19 -1.68 -2.15
CA PRO A 38 -7.48 -2.15 -3.51
C PRO A 38 -6.35 -1.92 -4.52
N GLN A 39 -5.15 -1.54 -4.07
CA GLN A 39 -4.05 -1.19 -4.96
C GLN A 39 -3.60 -2.38 -5.82
N ALA A 40 -3.16 -2.07 -7.04
CA ALA A 40 -2.63 -3.04 -7.99
C ALA A 40 -1.14 -2.77 -8.25
N VAL A 41 -0.39 -3.82 -8.54
CA VAL A 41 1.04 -3.70 -8.84
C VAL A 41 1.25 -3.20 -10.28
N LYS A 42 2.09 -2.19 -10.45
CA LYS A 42 2.54 -1.67 -11.75
C LYS A 42 4.04 -1.85 -11.91
N CYS A 43 4.48 -2.10 -13.16
CA CYS A 43 5.88 -2.29 -13.50
C CYS A 43 6.48 -1.01 -14.08
N ASN A 44 7.67 -0.64 -13.64
CA ASN A 44 8.53 0.29 -14.35
C ASN A 44 9.34 -0.48 -15.40
N SER A 45 8.89 -0.41 -16.65
CA SER A 45 9.45 -1.17 -17.78
C SER A 45 10.91 -0.85 -18.11
N ARG A 46 11.49 0.20 -17.54
CA ARG A 46 12.91 0.57 -17.72
C ARG A 46 13.84 -0.17 -16.76
N LEU A 47 13.31 -0.93 -15.81
CA LEU A 47 14.07 -1.62 -14.77
C LEU A 47 13.97 -3.15 -14.93
N ASP A 48 14.83 -3.87 -14.19
CA ASP A 48 14.86 -5.33 -14.21
C ASP A 48 13.54 -5.92 -13.69
N ILE A 49 12.79 -6.56 -14.60
CA ILE A 49 11.48 -7.14 -14.31
C ILE A 49 11.50 -8.15 -13.14
N ASN A 50 12.64 -8.73 -12.79
CA ASN A 50 12.75 -9.72 -11.72
C ASN A 50 13.01 -9.11 -10.33
N LYS A 51 13.43 -7.84 -10.25
CA LYS A 51 13.67 -7.15 -8.97
C LYS A 51 12.41 -6.51 -8.42
N ALA A 52 12.21 -6.59 -7.11
CA ALA A 52 11.07 -5.97 -6.43
C ALA A 52 11.01 -4.44 -6.63
N SER A 53 12.16 -3.78 -6.69
CA SER A 53 12.29 -2.31 -6.87
C SER A 53 11.75 -1.80 -8.21
N SER A 54 11.53 -2.69 -9.18
CA SER A 54 10.98 -2.35 -10.49
C SER A 54 9.45 -2.28 -10.48
N TRP A 55 8.83 -2.55 -9.34
CA TRP A 55 7.38 -2.61 -9.18
C TRP A 55 6.93 -1.67 -8.07
N TYR A 56 5.73 -1.12 -8.22
CA TYR A 56 5.13 -0.24 -7.22
C TYR A 56 3.62 -0.46 -7.16
N SER A 57 3.02 -0.23 -5.98
CA SER A 57 1.58 -0.23 -5.80
C SER A 57 0.99 1.05 -6.39
N ALA A 58 -0.10 0.93 -7.13
CA ALA A 58 -0.85 2.06 -7.66
C ALA A 58 -2.35 1.83 -7.47
N ASP A 59 -3.09 2.90 -7.20
CA ASP A 59 -4.54 2.84 -7.15
C ASP A 59 -5.10 2.51 -8.55
N PRO A 60 -5.92 1.45 -8.69
CA PRO A 60 -6.58 1.13 -9.95
C PRO A 60 -7.59 2.21 -10.38
N VAL A 61 -8.19 2.98 -9.46
CA VAL A 61 -9.21 3.99 -9.78
C VAL A 61 -8.60 5.22 -10.46
N LEU A 62 -7.36 5.58 -10.11
CA LEU A 62 -6.62 6.66 -10.76
C LEU A 62 -6.13 6.30 -12.18
N ALA A 63 -6.34 5.07 -12.64
CA ALA A 63 -6.01 4.65 -14.00
C ALA A 63 -7.19 4.82 -14.99
N LEU A 64 -8.37 5.21 -14.51
CA LEU A 64 -9.47 5.61 -15.39
C LEU A 64 -9.27 7.08 -15.79
N PRO A 65 -9.45 7.44 -17.08
CA PRO A 65 -9.50 8.85 -17.45
C PRO A 65 -10.60 9.53 -16.63
N PRO A 66 -10.39 10.78 -16.16
CA PRO A 66 -11.45 11.50 -15.48
C PRO A 66 -12.64 11.57 -16.44
N LEU A 67 -13.80 11.07 -16.00
CA LEU A 67 -15.06 11.41 -16.66
C LEU A 67 -15.19 12.92 -16.53
N VAL A 68 -14.93 13.63 -17.62
CA VAL A 68 -15.15 15.08 -17.72
C VAL A 68 -16.64 15.31 -17.46
N GLY A 69 -16.93 15.77 -16.25
CA GLY A 69 -18.28 16.03 -15.75
C GLY A 69 -18.22 17.14 -14.71
N SER A 70 -17.77 18.31 -15.15
CA SER A 70 -17.84 19.55 -14.39
C SER A 70 -19.31 19.97 -14.19
N LEU A 71 -19.80 19.94 -12.96
CA LEU A 71 -20.90 20.80 -12.51
C LEU A 71 -20.60 21.32 -11.10
N ASN A 72 -19.97 22.50 -11.07
CA ASN A 72 -20.21 23.65 -10.20
C ASN A 72 -20.65 23.40 -8.74
N GLY A 73 -19.68 23.62 -7.85
CA GLY A 73 -19.72 24.38 -6.61
C GLY A 73 -21.01 24.46 -5.79
N HIS A 74 -20.91 24.09 -4.51
CA HIS A 74 -21.56 24.80 -3.40
C HIS A 74 -20.62 24.76 -2.18
N THR A 75 -20.12 25.93 -1.80
CA THR A 75 -19.58 26.21 -0.47
C THR A 75 -20.67 25.98 0.58
N GLY A 76 -20.49 24.95 1.42
CA GLY A 76 -21.35 24.67 2.55
C GLY A 76 -20.51 24.46 3.81
N THR A 77 -20.29 25.55 4.54
CA THR A 77 -19.80 25.56 5.92
C THR A 77 -20.80 24.81 6.80
N HIS A 78 -20.43 23.65 7.33
CA HIS A 78 -21.17 23.00 8.43
C HIS A 78 -20.29 23.00 9.67
N THR A 79 -20.58 23.96 10.55
CA THR A 79 -20.18 23.97 11.95
C THR A 79 -20.89 22.86 12.72
N GLY A 80 -20.10 22.02 13.40
CA GLY A 80 -20.42 21.39 14.69
C GLY A 80 -21.34 20.16 14.69
N ARG A 81 -20.75 18.99 14.96
CA ARG A 81 -21.24 18.09 16.02
C ARG A 81 -20.16 17.08 16.40
N SER A 82 -19.92 17.01 17.70
CA SER A 82 -19.10 16.02 18.37
C SER A 82 -19.67 14.63 18.11
N ASP A 83 -18.86 13.79 17.48
CA ASP A 83 -18.90 12.35 17.70
C ASP A 83 -17.47 12.00 18.10
N ASP A 84 -17.32 11.51 19.32
CA ASP A 84 -16.07 10.98 19.87
C ASP A 84 -15.59 9.85 18.95
N ASP A 85 -14.70 10.19 18.03
CA ASP A 85 -13.94 9.23 17.23
C ASP A 85 -13.00 8.51 18.21
N VAL A 86 -13.43 7.33 18.67
CA VAL A 86 -12.58 6.39 19.41
C VAL A 86 -11.52 5.89 18.44
N HIS A 87 -10.50 6.72 18.24
CA HIS A 87 -9.20 6.30 17.77
C HIS A 87 -8.50 5.56 18.92
N GLU A 88 -8.95 4.34 19.26
CA GLU A 88 -8.08 3.36 19.95
C GLU A 88 -7.06 2.79 18.95
N GLY A 89 -6.33 3.68 18.29
CA GLY A 89 -5.29 3.37 17.34
C GLY A 89 -3.94 3.47 18.01
N CYS A 90 -3.49 2.37 18.63
CA CYS A 90 -2.08 2.05 18.87
C CYS A 90 -1.18 3.28 19.21
N GLU A 91 -1.54 4.05 20.24
CA GLU A 91 -0.68 5.16 20.67
C GLU A 91 0.56 4.61 21.38
N PRO A 92 1.78 5.03 20.98
CA PRO A 92 2.99 4.62 21.67
C PRO A 92 2.96 5.14 23.11
N ARG A 93 3.06 4.22 24.09
CA ARG A 93 3.11 4.61 25.51
C ARG A 93 4.34 5.50 25.75
N PRO A 94 4.21 6.61 26.49
CA PRO A 94 5.34 7.46 26.82
C PRO A 94 6.37 6.68 27.66
N PRO A 95 7.68 6.98 27.52
CA PRO A 95 8.72 6.37 28.33
C PRO A 95 8.51 6.73 29.81
N ARG A 96 8.73 5.74 30.70
CA ARG A 96 8.71 5.92 32.16
C ARG A 96 9.94 6.64 32.66
#